data_AF-A0A1V5WVJ1-F1
#
_entry.id   AF-A0A1V5WVJ1-F1
#
_cell.length_a   1.000
_cell.length_b   1.000
_cell.length_c   1.000
_cell.angle_alpha   90.00
_cell.angle_beta   90.00
_cell.angle_gamma   90.00
#
_symmetry.space_group_name_H-M   'P 1'
#
loop_
_entity.id
_entity.type
_entity.pdbx_description
1 polymer ?
#
loop_
_entity_poly.entity_id
_entity_poly.type
_entity_poly.pdbx_seq_one_letter_code
_entity_poly.pdbx_strand_id
1 'polypeptide(L)'
;MAIRRALALASPIFAIIALLSACGEDDANGAAGAGPSGSGGTGAAVGVGGNATTGGTGGDTDGGNTDGGTGGNTDGGTGGNTDGGTGGGTSGAGGSGGSGGSELDDWQCEAAPGGTEIYLSLNGDDTNAGTLNAPYATFGRAIQAAKAGDVIYVRAGTYGKKQAMVRGVARDEASYPATKCPDGEVLADKYCYHDTYAFIALQDFSGWASNTPSYTVESGTKDHPIAICPYPGEHVTLDATGWTMRAVTVGLKAHWIIAHFEIIGGMVNIGGGNANAQPHDIVIRGNNVHDITIEGGDNPGIVRIDRGDVYGPWNIFVWGNELHDLYDIAQPGQWQNVQDAQHFGAVTTLSRQTYSGFDGGGTGYIEIIGNTMYNLPQAFFFKNPMEGPIEIRHNIIRNAGSLGLMMAANVHMVHNLVSNVSDGWQAGNGGYDDDRITAISGQNAVIEYNTFVGLDSMLQLRCATGHQVQHNIIAGLSGSTKGANWDTPSFVSKQGIYPDPLDPAHSILQNMTSNHNCFISPHADFQLAARYLPQEVTGNGWLVEHYDHAHAKTTFGFDIDSVTVVEANPSSLFLDPDAGDFQLIDPNRCPNMGYHAYPGDAE
;
A
#
# COMPACT_ATOMS: atom_id res chain seq x y z
N MET A 1 51.61 -40.72 20.22
CA MET A 1 51.38 -41.04 21.64
C MET A 1 49.90 -40.75 21.93
N ALA A 2 49.14 -41.78 22.34
CA ALA A 2 47.76 -41.79 22.89
C ALA A 2 46.65 -41.00 22.15
N ILE A 3 45.79 -41.64 21.34
CA ILE A 3 44.51 -42.29 21.70
C ILE A 3 43.44 -41.31 22.22
N ARG A 4 42.40 -41.07 21.42
CA ARG A 4 40.98 -41.30 21.78
C ARG A 4 40.14 -41.56 20.52
N ARG A 5 39.35 -42.64 20.58
CA ARG A 5 38.39 -43.17 19.59
C ARG A 5 36.97 -43.05 20.16
N ALA A 6 35.99 -43.19 19.27
CA ALA A 6 34.58 -43.60 19.46
C ALA A 6 33.57 -42.47 19.78
N LEU A 7 32.35 -42.39 19.24
CA LEU A 7 31.58 -43.30 18.36
C LEU A 7 30.37 -42.53 17.76
N ALA A 8 29.96 -42.92 16.54
CA ALA A 8 28.61 -43.06 15.96
C ALA A 8 27.53 -41.95 16.09
N LEU A 9 26.94 -41.55 14.95
CA LEU A 9 25.71 -42.14 14.39
C LEU A 9 25.33 -41.45 13.06
N ALA A 10 25.04 -42.28 12.06
CA ALA A 10 24.45 -41.88 10.80
C ALA A 10 22.96 -41.59 11.00
N SER A 11 22.45 -40.52 10.37
CA SER A 11 21.02 -40.24 10.28
C SER A 11 20.62 -40.11 8.80
N PRO A 12 19.51 -40.70 8.36
CA PRO A 12 19.12 -40.72 6.96
C PRO A 12 18.46 -39.40 6.56
N ILE A 13 18.82 -38.93 5.36
CA ILE A 13 18.13 -37.87 4.63
C ILE A 13 16.72 -38.39 4.30
N PHE A 14 15.70 -37.92 5.02
CA PHE A 14 14.32 -37.98 4.55
C PHE A 14 14.12 -36.81 3.59
N ALA A 15 13.93 -37.13 2.32
CA ALA A 15 13.40 -36.20 1.35
C ALA A 15 11.93 -35.91 1.72
N ILE A 16 11.66 -34.71 2.24
CA ILE A 16 10.32 -34.14 2.29
C ILE A 16 9.98 -33.75 0.86
N ILE A 17 9.18 -34.58 0.19
CA ILE A 17 8.42 -34.15 -0.98
C ILE A 17 7.31 -33.25 -0.42
N ALA A 18 7.47 -31.95 -0.58
CA ALA A 18 6.42 -30.99 -0.29
C ALA A 18 5.23 -31.25 -1.23
N LEU A 19 4.07 -31.59 -0.68
CA LEU A 19 2.80 -31.54 -1.40
C LEU A 19 2.43 -30.06 -1.62
N LEU A 20 2.83 -29.52 -2.77
CA LEU A 20 2.18 -28.37 -3.38
C LEU A 20 0.93 -28.88 -4.12
N SER A 21 -0.23 -28.97 -3.45
CA SER A 21 -1.49 -29.27 -4.17
C SER A 21 -2.80 -28.79 -3.53
N ALA A 22 -2.79 -27.80 -2.64
CA ALA A 22 -4.04 -27.29 -2.03
C ALA A 22 -4.60 -26.00 -2.69
N CYS A 23 -4.06 -25.59 -3.84
CA CYS A 23 -4.51 -24.37 -4.54
C CYS A 23 -4.80 -24.61 -6.03
N GLY A 24 -5.27 -25.81 -6.41
CA GLY A 24 -5.61 -26.14 -7.78
C GLY A 24 -7.08 -25.84 -8.11
N GLU A 25 -7.26 -25.06 -9.18
CA GLU A 25 -8.41 -24.92 -10.11
C GLU A 25 -9.80 -25.34 -9.60
N ASP A 26 -10.67 -24.35 -9.36
CA ASP A 26 -12.11 -24.53 -9.51
C ASP A 26 -12.62 -23.64 -10.65
N ASP A 27 -13.13 -24.32 -11.68
CA ASP A 27 -13.72 -23.75 -12.89
C ASP A 27 -14.79 -22.70 -12.59
N ALA A 28 -14.71 -21.59 -13.32
CA ALA A 28 -15.77 -20.59 -13.44
C ALA A 28 -17.08 -21.23 -13.91
N ASN A 29 -17.96 -21.61 -12.99
CA ASN A 29 -19.31 -22.09 -13.31
C ASN A 29 -20.39 -21.15 -12.75
N GLY A 30 -20.89 -20.31 -13.65
CA GLY A 30 -22.32 -20.06 -13.87
C GLY A 30 -23.18 -19.63 -12.67
N ALA A 31 -23.38 -18.32 -12.55
CA ALA A 31 -24.47 -17.74 -11.76
C ALA A 31 -25.83 -18.31 -12.20
N ALA A 32 -26.41 -19.18 -11.35
CA ALA A 32 -27.77 -19.69 -11.51
C ALA A 32 -28.76 -18.86 -10.69
N GLY A 33 -29.48 -17.97 -11.39
CA GLY A 33 -30.91 -17.70 -11.20
C GLY A 33 -31.42 -17.27 -9.82
N ALA A 34 -31.40 -15.96 -9.55
CA ALA A 34 -32.35 -15.35 -8.63
C ALA A 34 -33.74 -15.32 -9.28
N GLY A 35 -34.70 -16.03 -8.68
CA GLY A 35 -36.11 -16.01 -9.11
C GLY A 35 -36.80 -14.69 -8.72
N PRO A 36 -37.62 -14.08 -9.59
CA PRO A 36 -38.37 -12.88 -9.23
C PRO A 36 -39.70 -13.24 -8.54
N SER A 37 -39.94 -12.59 -7.41
CA SER A 37 -41.26 -12.49 -6.79
C SER A 37 -42.20 -11.70 -7.71
N GLY A 38 -43.36 -12.29 -7.99
CA GLY A 38 -44.34 -11.73 -8.89
C GLY A 38 -45.08 -10.52 -8.33
N SER A 39 -45.35 -9.55 -9.19
CA SER A 39 -46.57 -8.74 -9.11
C SER A 39 -47.07 -8.47 -10.53
N GLY A 40 -48.33 -8.80 -10.77
CA GLY A 40 -48.98 -8.69 -12.06
C GLY A 40 -49.36 -7.26 -12.40
N GLY A 41 -49.26 -6.92 -13.69
CA GLY A 41 -49.72 -5.65 -14.23
C GLY A 41 -49.73 -5.72 -15.76
N THR A 42 -50.94 -5.76 -16.30
CA THR A 42 -51.31 -5.93 -17.72
C THR A 42 -50.82 -4.80 -18.63
N GLY A 43 -50.40 -5.11 -19.87
CA GLY A 43 -50.57 -4.16 -20.97
C GLY A 43 -49.60 -4.26 -22.16
N ALA A 44 -50.12 -4.77 -23.28
CA ALA A 44 -49.83 -4.41 -24.68
C ALA A 44 -48.43 -4.69 -25.27
N ALA A 45 -48.42 -5.71 -26.13
CA ALA A 45 -47.38 -6.04 -27.09
C ALA A 45 -47.30 -5.05 -28.26
N VAL A 46 -46.07 -4.69 -28.66
CA VAL A 46 -45.69 -4.39 -30.05
C VAL A 46 -44.31 -5.00 -30.28
N GLY A 47 -44.23 -5.96 -31.19
CA GLY A 47 -42.99 -6.62 -31.60
C GLY A 47 -42.42 -6.05 -32.90
N VAL A 48 -41.10 -5.91 -32.95
CA VAL A 48 -40.18 -5.94 -34.10
C VAL A 48 -38.80 -6.10 -33.42
N GLY A 49 -37.83 -6.93 -33.77
CA GLY A 49 -37.50 -7.81 -34.88
C GLY A 49 -36.00 -8.06 -34.70
N GLY A 50 -35.56 -9.31 -34.65
CA GLY A 50 -34.18 -9.65 -34.25
C GLY A 50 -33.10 -9.26 -35.26
N ASN A 51 -31.85 -9.25 -34.81
CA ASN A 51 -30.77 -9.86 -35.57
C ASN A 51 -29.60 -10.24 -34.65
N ALA A 52 -29.07 -11.44 -34.86
CA ALA A 52 -27.91 -12.00 -34.21
C ALA A 52 -26.63 -11.74 -35.03
N THR A 53 -25.48 -12.13 -34.46
CA THR A 53 -24.12 -12.19 -35.03
C THR A 53 -23.35 -10.86 -34.96
N THR A 54 -22.07 -10.76 -34.59
CA THR A 54 -20.92 -11.68 -34.50
C THR A 54 -19.94 -11.19 -33.42
N GLY A 55 -19.22 -12.11 -32.78
CA GLY A 55 -18.10 -11.80 -31.89
C GLY A 55 -16.91 -11.14 -32.61
N GLY A 56 -16.15 -10.36 -31.83
CA GLY A 56 -14.90 -9.75 -32.24
C GLY A 56 -14.01 -9.59 -31.02
N THR A 57 -12.98 -10.43 -30.93
CA THR A 57 -11.81 -10.29 -30.05
C THR A 57 -11.07 -9.01 -30.43
N GLY A 58 -11.08 -8.01 -29.56
CA GLY A 58 -10.32 -6.77 -29.71
C GLY A 58 -9.01 -6.89 -28.93
N GLY A 59 -7.91 -7.06 -29.67
CA GLY A 59 -6.56 -7.06 -29.12
C GLY A 59 -6.10 -5.64 -28.76
N ASP A 60 -5.40 -5.56 -27.64
CA ASP A 60 -4.63 -4.39 -27.22
C ASP A 60 -3.55 -4.09 -28.27
N THR A 61 -3.48 -2.84 -28.70
CA THR A 61 -2.39 -2.34 -29.54
C THR A 61 -1.75 -1.16 -28.87
N ASP A 62 -0.72 -1.46 -28.08
CA ASP A 62 0.29 -0.50 -27.66
C ASP A 62 1.00 0.06 -28.89
N GLY A 63 0.85 1.37 -29.09
CA GLY A 63 1.56 2.13 -30.11
C GLY A 63 3.04 2.23 -29.76
N GLY A 64 3.85 1.41 -30.42
CA GLY A 64 5.31 1.55 -30.41
C GLY A 64 5.75 2.90 -30.98
N ASN A 65 6.71 3.54 -30.31
CA ASN A 65 7.48 4.64 -30.87
C ASN A 65 8.91 4.15 -31.10
N THR A 66 9.24 3.91 -32.36
CA THR A 66 10.61 3.80 -32.87
C THR A 66 11.12 5.18 -33.24
N ASP A 67 12.33 5.52 -32.80
CA ASP A 67 13.44 6.10 -33.57
C ASP A 67 14.57 6.38 -32.55
N GLY A 68 15.80 5.90 -32.71
CA GLY A 68 16.65 6.01 -33.89
C GLY A 68 17.72 7.07 -33.62
N GLY A 69 18.77 6.73 -32.87
CA GLY A 69 19.82 7.69 -32.50
C GLY A 69 21.09 7.03 -31.97
N THR A 70 21.98 6.66 -32.88
CA THR A 70 23.34 6.18 -32.62
C THR A 70 24.21 7.25 -31.94
N GLY A 71 24.84 6.91 -30.82
CA GLY A 71 25.90 7.71 -30.21
C GLY A 71 26.58 6.90 -29.11
N GLY A 72 27.66 6.20 -29.46
CA GLY A 72 28.42 5.42 -28.49
C GLY A 72 29.19 6.30 -27.51
N ASN A 73 29.34 5.84 -26.28
CA ASN A 73 30.65 5.77 -25.67
C ASN A 73 30.69 4.68 -24.58
N THR A 74 31.84 4.04 -24.53
CA THR A 74 32.29 3.04 -23.56
C THR A 74 32.34 3.61 -22.15
N ASP A 75 32.04 2.80 -21.14
CA ASP A 75 33.08 2.29 -20.23
C ASP A 75 32.56 1.10 -19.42
N GLY A 76 33.29 -0.02 -19.54
CA GLY A 76 33.09 -1.22 -18.76
C GLY A 76 33.71 -1.10 -17.39
N GLY A 77 33.07 -1.72 -16.40
CA GLY A 77 33.58 -1.82 -15.04
C GLY A 77 32.93 -2.98 -14.31
N THR A 78 33.34 -4.21 -14.65
CA THR A 78 33.16 -5.38 -13.79
C THR A 78 33.98 -5.21 -12.52
N GLY A 79 33.34 -5.08 -11.36
CA GLY A 79 34.00 -5.02 -10.05
C GLY A 79 33.32 -5.97 -9.07
N GLY A 80 34.01 -7.07 -8.76
CA GLY A 80 33.52 -8.18 -7.97
C GLY A 80 33.33 -7.88 -6.48
N ASN A 81 32.43 -8.67 -5.92
CA ASN A 81 32.22 -8.86 -4.49
C ASN A 81 33.43 -9.60 -3.88
N THR A 82 34.06 -9.03 -2.86
CA THR A 82 34.98 -9.75 -1.96
C THR A 82 34.77 -9.29 -0.53
N ASP A 83 34.33 -10.24 0.29
CA ASP A 83 34.37 -10.21 1.74
C ASP A 83 35.81 -10.19 2.28
N GLY A 84 35.97 -9.56 3.46
CA GLY A 84 36.97 -9.97 4.45
C GLY A 84 38.01 -8.91 4.82
N GLY A 85 37.98 -8.45 6.08
CA GLY A 85 39.08 -7.67 6.67
C GLY A 85 38.84 -7.18 8.09
N THR A 86 39.27 -7.98 9.06
CA THR A 86 39.30 -7.70 10.51
C THR A 86 40.46 -6.79 10.95
N GLY A 87 40.23 -6.05 12.05
CA GLY A 87 41.25 -5.42 12.92
C GLY A 87 41.29 -3.89 12.83
N GLY A 88 41.33 -3.09 13.89
CA GLY A 88 41.43 -3.30 15.32
C GLY A 88 41.87 -1.98 15.98
N GLY A 89 41.15 -1.53 17.01
CA GLY A 89 41.61 -0.67 18.10
C GLY A 89 41.92 0.82 17.82
N THR A 90 41.19 1.72 18.49
CA THR A 90 41.75 2.56 19.56
C THR A 90 40.64 3.27 20.34
N SER A 91 40.78 3.25 21.66
CA SER A 91 39.97 3.91 22.67
C SER A 91 40.16 5.43 22.68
N GLY A 92 39.08 6.19 22.78
CA GLY A 92 39.10 7.64 23.06
C GLY A 92 37.75 8.09 23.59
N ALA A 93 37.74 8.62 24.81
CA ALA A 93 36.58 8.87 25.64
C ALA A 93 35.74 10.10 25.25
N GLY A 94 34.47 10.07 25.66
CA GLY A 94 33.76 11.27 26.15
C GLY A 94 32.84 11.97 25.16
N GLY A 95 31.72 11.34 24.81
CA GLY A 95 30.57 12.00 24.18
C GLY A 95 29.34 11.82 25.05
N SER A 96 28.81 12.94 25.55
CA SER A 96 27.52 13.05 26.24
C SER A 96 26.43 12.28 25.50
N GLY A 97 25.62 11.50 26.23
CA GLY A 97 24.46 10.80 25.68
C GLY A 97 23.54 11.78 24.98
N GLY A 98 23.48 11.69 23.65
CA GLY A 98 22.39 12.21 22.87
C GLY A 98 21.21 11.27 23.06
N SER A 99 20.07 11.82 23.46
CA SER A 99 18.79 11.14 23.27
C SER A 99 18.71 10.68 21.83
N GLY A 100 18.32 9.42 21.61
CA GLY A 100 17.99 8.92 20.30
C GLY A 100 16.85 9.75 19.76
N GLY A 101 17.17 10.71 18.89
CA GLY A 101 16.15 11.35 18.07
C GLY A 101 15.41 10.24 17.34
N SER A 102 14.07 10.27 17.40
CA SER A 102 13.24 9.35 16.65
C SER A 102 13.73 9.33 15.19
N GLU A 103 13.70 8.18 14.51
CA GLU A 103 14.07 8.07 13.08
C GLU A 103 13.30 9.09 12.19
N LEU A 104 12.25 9.71 12.73
CA LEU A 104 11.35 10.68 12.10
C LEU A 104 11.56 12.15 12.49
N ASP A 105 12.46 12.53 13.40
CA ASP A 105 12.55 13.92 13.90
C ASP A 105 13.74 14.76 13.42
N ASP A 106 14.79 14.17 12.83
CA ASP A 106 16.03 14.93 12.55
C ASP A 106 16.17 15.45 11.10
N TRP A 107 15.25 15.14 10.19
CA TRP A 107 15.36 15.66 8.83
C TRP A 107 14.86 17.10 8.76
N GLN A 108 15.75 17.99 8.36
CA GLN A 108 15.42 19.38 8.04
C GLN A 108 15.42 19.56 6.52
N CYS A 109 14.46 20.34 6.02
CA CYS A 109 14.45 20.66 4.60
C CYS A 109 15.52 21.71 4.30
N GLU A 110 16.73 21.25 4.01
CA GLU A 110 17.89 22.09 3.72
C GLU A 110 18.65 21.52 2.52
N ALA A 111 19.44 22.38 1.85
CA ALA A 111 20.33 21.94 0.78
C ALA A 111 21.41 21.02 1.36
N ALA A 112 21.71 19.93 0.65
CA ALA A 112 22.88 19.12 0.98
C ALA A 112 24.17 19.93 0.82
N PRO A 113 25.30 19.54 1.45
CA PRO A 113 26.57 20.24 1.28
C PRO A 113 26.93 20.41 -0.20
N GLY A 114 27.08 21.67 -0.64
CA GLY A 114 27.38 22.02 -2.03
C GLY A 114 26.17 22.21 -2.94
N GLY A 115 24.95 21.96 -2.45
CA GLY A 115 23.70 22.29 -3.12
C GLY A 115 23.32 23.76 -3.01
N THR A 116 22.33 24.15 -3.82
CA THR A 116 21.79 25.51 -3.92
C THR A 116 20.35 25.55 -3.41
N GLU A 117 19.97 26.70 -2.85
CA GLU A 117 18.59 27.01 -2.51
C GLU A 117 17.87 27.65 -3.70
N ILE A 118 16.78 27.04 -4.15
CA ILE A 118 15.94 27.50 -5.25
C ILE A 118 14.60 27.95 -4.68
N TYR A 119 14.14 29.13 -5.07
CA TYR A 119 12.94 29.74 -4.50
C TYR A 119 11.82 29.85 -5.52
N LEU A 120 10.61 29.45 -5.11
CA LEU A 120 9.36 29.54 -5.86
C LEU A 120 8.32 30.31 -5.06
N SER A 121 7.56 31.21 -5.69
CA SER A 121 6.47 31.94 -5.02
C SER A 121 5.31 32.29 -5.95
N LEU A 122 4.10 32.48 -5.38
CA LEU A 122 2.91 32.92 -6.13
C LEU A 122 3.11 34.23 -6.92
N ASN A 123 3.96 35.14 -6.43
CA ASN A 123 4.25 36.44 -7.06
C ASN A 123 5.61 36.45 -7.79
N GLY A 124 6.20 35.27 -8.00
CA GLY A 124 7.47 35.14 -8.72
C GLY A 124 7.33 35.40 -10.21
N ASP A 125 8.45 35.23 -10.92
CA ASP A 125 8.53 35.31 -12.38
C ASP A 125 9.50 34.23 -12.86
N ASP A 126 9.14 33.44 -13.87
CA ASP A 126 10.00 32.37 -14.38
C ASP A 126 11.24 32.86 -15.14
N THR A 127 11.31 34.17 -15.41
CA THR A 127 12.51 34.85 -15.89
C THR A 127 13.48 35.26 -14.78
N ASN A 128 13.07 35.15 -13.52
CA ASN A 128 13.94 35.43 -12.37
C ASN A 128 15.06 34.38 -12.22
N ALA A 129 15.98 34.62 -11.29
CA ALA A 129 17.11 33.73 -11.02
C ALA A 129 16.79 32.58 -10.02
N GLY A 130 15.56 32.52 -9.47
CA GLY A 130 15.20 31.52 -8.46
C GLY A 130 15.82 31.77 -7.09
N THR A 131 16.11 33.02 -6.75
CA THR A 131 16.67 33.42 -5.44
C THR A 131 15.56 33.90 -4.49
N LEU A 132 15.82 33.99 -3.19
CA LEU A 132 14.82 34.48 -2.21
C LEU A 132 14.18 35.82 -2.60
N ASN A 133 14.97 36.75 -3.17
CA ASN A 133 14.51 38.08 -3.59
C ASN A 133 13.93 38.12 -5.02
N ALA A 134 14.19 37.09 -5.82
CA ALA A 134 13.72 36.96 -7.20
C ALA A 134 13.34 35.49 -7.45
N PRO A 135 12.21 35.02 -6.88
CA PRO A 135 11.79 33.62 -6.97
C PRO A 135 11.14 33.32 -8.33
N TYR A 136 11.13 32.05 -8.71
CA TYR A 136 10.35 31.54 -9.85
C TYR A 136 8.85 31.60 -9.57
N ALA A 137 8.03 31.59 -10.63
CA ALA A 137 6.56 31.63 -10.53
C ALA A 137 5.94 30.22 -10.56
N THR A 138 6.55 29.28 -11.28
CA THR A 138 5.98 27.94 -11.52
C THR A 138 6.86 26.82 -11.01
N PHE A 139 6.22 25.71 -10.63
CA PHE A 139 6.93 24.51 -10.19
C PHE A 139 7.82 23.96 -11.30
N GLY A 140 7.37 24.06 -12.55
CA GLY A 140 8.12 23.59 -13.70
C GLY A 140 9.46 24.27 -13.84
N ARG A 141 9.54 25.59 -13.64
CA ARG A 141 10.80 26.30 -13.75
C ARG A 141 11.77 25.95 -12.62
N ALA A 142 11.27 25.85 -11.39
CA ALA A 142 12.08 25.52 -10.21
C ALA A 142 12.64 24.09 -10.28
N ILE A 143 11.80 23.11 -10.62
CA ILE A 143 12.19 21.68 -10.73
C ILE A 143 13.22 21.49 -11.85
N GLN A 144 13.05 22.13 -13.00
CA GLN A 144 14.03 22.07 -14.10
C GLN A 144 15.37 22.73 -13.77
N ALA A 145 15.41 23.63 -12.77
CA ALA A 145 16.65 24.28 -12.35
C ALA A 145 17.45 23.44 -11.33
N ALA A 146 16.76 22.54 -10.61
CA ALA A 146 17.34 21.77 -9.53
C ALA A 146 18.27 20.65 -10.01
N LYS A 147 19.31 20.42 -9.22
CA LYS A 147 20.33 19.38 -9.40
C LYS A 147 20.51 18.64 -8.08
N ALA A 148 21.20 17.50 -8.14
CA ALA A 148 21.55 16.71 -6.96
C ALA A 148 22.11 17.59 -5.82
N GLY A 149 21.47 17.51 -4.66
CA GLY A 149 21.82 18.25 -3.44
C GLY A 149 21.10 19.59 -3.28
N ASP A 150 20.43 20.10 -4.31
CA ASP A 150 19.66 21.34 -4.21
C ASP A 150 18.39 21.15 -3.36
N VAL A 151 17.90 22.26 -2.79
CA VAL A 151 16.58 22.35 -2.15
C VAL A 151 15.72 23.37 -2.87
N ILE A 152 14.47 23.02 -3.13
CA ILE A 152 13.45 23.93 -3.65
C ILE A 152 12.56 24.36 -2.48
N TYR A 153 12.70 25.63 -2.10
CA TYR A 153 11.81 26.29 -1.14
C TYR A 153 10.61 26.92 -1.84
N VAL A 154 9.43 26.45 -1.46
CA VAL A 154 8.15 27.01 -1.88
C VAL A 154 7.68 28.03 -0.84
N ARG A 155 7.44 29.26 -1.27
CA ARG A 155 6.97 30.33 -0.39
C ARG A 155 5.50 30.16 -0.04
N ALA A 156 5.10 30.66 1.13
CA ALA A 156 3.76 30.55 1.69
C ALA A 156 2.65 30.90 0.68
N GLY A 157 1.58 30.12 0.70
CA GLY A 157 0.37 30.39 -0.07
C GLY A 157 -0.33 29.15 -0.59
N THR A 158 -1.46 29.37 -1.25
CA THR A 158 -2.25 28.33 -1.93
C THR A 158 -1.96 28.37 -3.42
N TYR A 159 -1.39 27.29 -3.93
CA TYR A 159 -1.06 27.12 -5.33
C TYR A 159 -2.17 26.37 -6.05
N GLY A 160 -2.49 26.80 -7.27
CA GLY A 160 -3.50 26.15 -8.11
C GLY A 160 -2.95 25.82 -9.50
N LYS A 161 -3.84 25.44 -10.42
CA LYS A 161 -3.49 25.00 -11.78
C LYS A 161 -2.48 25.90 -12.51
N LYS A 162 -2.53 27.22 -12.33
CA LYS A 162 -1.66 28.18 -13.02
C LYS A 162 -0.16 27.96 -12.70
N GLN A 163 0.17 27.45 -11.52
CA GLN A 163 1.56 27.21 -11.12
C GLN A 163 2.02 25.77 -11.40
N ALA A 164 1.10 24.88 -11.76
CA ALA A 164 1.36 23.47 -12.01
C ALA A 164 2.12 23.24 -13.32
N MET A 165 2.77 22.08 -13.40
CA MET A 165 3.44 21.57 -14.58
C MET A 165 2.45 20.77 -15.44
N VAL A 166 2.58 20.86 -16.76
CA VAL A 166 2.01 19.85 -17.66
C VAL A 166 2.85 18.59 -17.51
N ARG A 167 2.23 17.46 -17.16
CA ARG A 167 2.92 16.19 -16.96
C ARG A 167 2.75 15.23 -18.13
N GLY A 168 1.81 15.49 -19.04
CA GLY A 168 1.40 14.54 -20.06
C GLY A 168 0.19 15.04 -20.82
N VAL A 169 -0.22 14.31 -21.85
CA VAL A 169 -1.47 14.54 -22.59
C VAL A 169 -2.42 13.36 -22.34
N ALA A 170 -3.70 13.65 -22.14
CA ALA A 170 -4.75 12.64 -22.04
C ALA A 170 -5.68 12.73 -23.24
N ARG A 171 -6.04 11.58 -23.78
CA ARG A 171 -7.02 11.44 -24.85
C ARG A 171 -8.42 11.64 -24.28
N ASP A 172 -9.27 12.37 -24.99
CA ASP A 172 -10.71 12.41 -24.72
C ASP A 172 -11.39 11.31 -25.53
N GLU A 173 -11.68 10.16 -24.91
CA GLU A 173 -12.27 9.01 -25.59
C GLU A 173 -13.68 9.29 -26.14
N ALA A 174 -14.44 10.18 -25.50
CA ALA A 174 -15.79 10.54 -25.91
C ALA A 174 -15.80 11.42 -27.18
N SER A 175 -14.64 11.96 -27.57
CA SER A 175 -14.53 12.86 -28.71
C SER A 175 -14.59 12.17 -30.07
N TYR A 176 -14.61 10.84 -30.17
CA TYR A 176 -14.51 10.16 -31.46
C TYR A 176 -15.81 10.11 -32.29
N PRO A 177 -15.76 10.45 -33.59
CA PRO A 177 -14.66 11.10 -34.29
C PRO A 177 -14.61 12.60 -33.97
N ALA A 178 -13.41 13.13 -33.67
CA ALA A 178 -13.25 14.53 -33.25
C ALA A 178 -13.52 15.46 -34.44
N THR A 179 -14.76 15.92 -34.56
CA THR A 179 -15.16 16.90 -35.59
C THR A 179 -14.96 18.34 -35.12
N LYS A 180 -14.86 18.56 -33.80
CA LYS A 180 -14.47 19.82 -33.15
C LYS A 180 -13.85 19.53 -31.78
N CYS A 181 -12.57 19.81 -31.61
CA CYS A 181 -11.95 19.87 -30.28
C CYS A 181 -12.03 21.30 -29.76
N PRO A 182 -12.25 21.49 -28.45
CA PRO A 182 -11.88 22.73 -27.80
C PRO A 182 -10.42 23.02 -28.17
N ASP A 183 -10.14 24.23 -28.66
CA ASP A 183 -8.79 24.71 -28.97
C ASP A 183 -8.02 24.06 -30.14
N GLY A 184 -8.67 23.19 -30.94
CA GLY A 184 -8.07 22.63 -32.17
C GLY A 184 -7.07 21.49 -31.94
N GLU A 185 -7.02 20.97 -30.73
CA GLU A 185 -6.11 19.95 -30.22
C GLU A 185 -6.55 18.54 -30.63
N VAL A 186 -6.25 18.15 -31.89
CA VAL A 186 -6.61 16.84 -32.47
C VAL A 186 -5.35 15.96 -32.61
N LEU A 187 -5.37 14.77 -32.02
CA LEU A 187 -4.35 13.74 -32.22
C LEU A 187 -4.38 13.17 -33.65
N ALA A 188 -3.29 12.53 -34.10
CA ALA A 188 -3.19 11.96 -35.44
C ALA A 188 -4.28 10.90 -35.76
N ASP A 189 -4.80 10.24 -34.72
CA ASP A 189 -5.88 9.26 -34.77
C ASP A 189 -7.29 9.88 -34.69
N LYS A 190 -7.39 11.22 -34.72
CA LYS A 190 -8.63 12.03 -34.72
C LYS A 190 -9.42 11.99 -33.40
N TYR A 191 -8.73 11.92 -32.28
CA TYR A 191 -9.30 12.20 -30.96
C TYR A 191 -8.88 13.58 -30.50
N CYS A 192 -9.71 14.23 -29.68
CA CYS A 192 -9.27 15.38 -28.91
C CYS A 192 -8.31 14.92 -27.81
N TYR A 193 -7.40 15.80 -27.43
CA TYR A 193 -6.60 15.63 -26.21
C TYR A 193 -6.77 16.83 -25.29
N HIS A 194 -6.30 16.68 -24.07
CA HIS A 194 -6.08 17.78 -23.14
C HIS A 194 -4.79 17.56 -22.36
N ASP A 195 -4.12 18.65 -22.00
CA ASP A 195 -2.99 18.60 -21.08
C ASP A 195 -3.43 18.07 -19.71
N THR A 196 -2.62 17.19 -19.16
CA THR A 196 -2.73 16.73 -17.77
C THR A 196 -1.67 17.43 -16.93
N TYR A 197 -1.98 17.68 -15.66
CA TYR A 197 -1.15 18.52 -14.82
C TYR A 197 -0.77 17.81 -13.51
N ALA A 198 0.32 18.28 -12.90
CA ALA A 198 0.70 18.02 -11.52
C ALA A 198 1.50 19.22 -11.01
N PHE A 199 1.46 19.52 -9.71
CA PHE A 199 2.34 20.54 -9.14
C PHE A 199 3.79 20.08 -9.22
N ILE A 200 4.05 18.86 -8.76
CA ILE A 200 5.39 18.27 -8.71
C ILE A 200 5.42 17.11 -9.71
N ALA A 201 5.90 17.37 -10.93
CA ALA A 201 6.03 16.37 -11.98
C ALA A 201 7.50 15.96 -12.19
N LEU A 202 7.94 14.94 -11.47
CA LEU A 202 9.30 14.41 -11.50
C LEU A 202 9.43 13.33 -12.58
N GLN A 203 9.32 13.74 -13.84
CA GLN A 203 9.48 12.88 -15.01
C GLN A 203 9.84 13.73 -16.23
N ASP A 204 10.45 13.12 -17.23
CA ASP A 204 10.69 13.82 -18.50
C ASP A 204 9.40 13.94 -19.30
N PHE A 205 9.23 15.07 -19.98
CA PHE A 205 8.09 15.32 -20.83
C PHE A 205 8.55 15.69 -22.23
N SER A 206 8.11 14.92 -23.22
CA SER A 206 8.52 15.10 -24.62
C SER A 206 7.83 16.27 -25.31
N GLY A 207 6.80 16.87 -24.71
CA GLY A 207 5.96 17.88 -25.37
C GLY A 207 5.09 17.30 -26.50
N TRP A 208 5.08 15.97 -26.68
CA TRP A 208 4.38 15.36 -27.81
C TRP A 208 2.89 15.64 -27.73
N ALA A 209 2.36 16.18 -28.83
CA ALA A 209 0.97 16.58 -28.96
C ALA A 209 0.50 17.54 -27.86
N SER A 210 1.38 18.32 -27.22
CA SER A 210 1.00 19.39 -26.29
C SER A 210 1.46 20.73 -26.84
N ASN A 211 0.78 21.81 -26.45
CA ASN A 211 1.26 23.18 -26.67
C ASN A 211 2.38 23.58 -25.69
N THR A 212 2.70 22.72 -24.72
CA THR A 212 3.75 22.94 -23.73
C THR A 212 5.10 22.40 -24.23
N PRO A 213 6.19 23.18 -24.14
CA PRO A 213 7.53 22.71 -24.51
C PRO A 213 7.96 21.45 -23.74
N SER A 214 8.81 20.65 -24.37
CA SER A 214 9.46 19.54 -23.70
C SER A 214 10.35 20.02 -22.53
N TYR A 215 10.52 19.17 -21.54
CA TYR A 215 11.42 19.41 -20.42
C TYR A 215 12.00 18.09 -19.89
N THR A 216 13.11 18.22 -19.17
CA THR A 216 13.76 17.12 -18.46
C THR A 216 13.86 17.43 -16.98
N VAL A 217 13.84 16.39 -16.15
CA VAL A 217 14.02 16.51 -14.70
C VAL A 217 15.24 15.70 -14.29
N GLU A 218 16.09 16.27 -13.45
CA GLU A 218 17.26 15.57 -12.92
C GLU A 218 16.88 14.65 -11.75
N SER A 219 17.64 13.58 -11.56
CA SER A 219 17.60 12.79 -10.32
C SER A 219 18.60 13.38 -9.32
N GLY A 220 18.33 13.18 -8.03
CA GLY A 220 19.36 13.34 -7.01
C GLY A 220 20.36 12.18 -7.05
N THR A 221 21.20 12.12 -6.02
CA THR A 221 22.01 10.94 -5.73
C THR A 221 21.76 10.50 -4.29
N LYS A 222 22.21 9.29 -3.95
CA LYS A 222 22.10 8.76 -2.58
C LYS A 222 22.62 9.73 -1.50
N ASP A 223 23.74 10.39 -1.78
CA ASP A 223 24.39 11.31 -0.82
C ASP A 223 23.92 12.77 -1.00
N HIS A 224 23.29 13.09 -2.13
CA HIS A 224 22.82 14.42 -2.47
C HIS A 224 21.42 14.33 -3.11
N PRO A 225 20.38 13.97 -2.33
CA PRO A 225 19.01 13.98 -2.84
C PRO A 225 18.59 15.40 -3.21
N ILE A 226 17.57 15.52 -4.06
CA ILE A 226 16.91 16.80 -4.32
C ILE A 226 15.68 16.88 -3.42
N ALA A 227 15.55 17.98 -2.69
CA ALA A 227 14.41 18.21 -1.80
C ALA A 227 13.48 19.30 -2.33
N ILE A 228 12.18 19.15 -2.11
CA ILE A 228 11.17 20.19 -2.34
C ILE A 228 10.23 20.27 -1.13
N CYS A 229 10.06 21.48 -0.59
CA CYS A 229 9.30 21.73 0.63
C CYS A 229 8.93 23.22 0.76
N PRO A 230 8.07 23.59 1.73
CA PRO A 230 7.90 24.98 2.14
C PRO A 230 9.19 25.61 2.66
N TYR A 231 9.33 26.92 2.49
CA TYR A 231 10.36 27.69 3.18
C TYR A 231 10.19 27.58 4.72
N PRO A 232 11.26 27.53 5.53
CA PRO A 232 11.14 27.28 6.96
C PRO A 232 10.15 28.23 7.68
N GLY A 233 9.21 27.64 8.42
CA GLY A 233 8.15 28.36 9.14
C GLY A 233 7.00 28.87 8.27
N GLU A 234 7.01 28.59 6.97
CA GLU A 234 5.92 28.92 6.05
C GLU A 234 5.02 27.70 5.79
N HIS A 235 3.75 27.95 5.45
CA HIS A 235 2.76 26.92 5.12
C HIS A 235 2.36 27.02 3.65
N VAL A 236 2.33 25.87 2.96
CA VAL A 236 2.02 25.80 1.53
C VAL A 236 0.93 24.77 1.29
N THR A 237 -0.11 25.21 0.59
CA THR A 237 -1.23 24.37 0.13
C THR A 237 -1.12 24.15 -1.38
N LEU A 238 -1.16 22.90 -1.81
CA LEU A 238 -1.27 22.46 -3.20
C LEU A 238 -2.71 22.04 -3.47
N ASP A 239 -3.53 22.94 -4.01
CA ASP A 239 -4.96 22.70 -4.22
C ASP A 239 -5.22 22.17 -5.64
N ALA A 240 -5.38 20.85 -5.73
CA ALA A 240 -5.65 20.11 -6.96
C ALA A 240 -7.16 19.94 -7.25
N THR A 241 -8.03 20.48 -6.41
CA THR A 241 -9.49 20.25 -6.44
C THR A 241 -10.08 20.57 -7.81
N GLY A 242 -10.64 19.54 -8.47
CA GLY A 242 -11.44 19.69 -9.68
C GLY A 242 -10.66 19.89 -10.99
N TRP A 243 -9.32 19.76 -11.01
CA TRP A 243 -8.56 19.92 -12.25
C TRP A 243 -7.39 18.94 -12.46
N THR A 244 -6.93 18.24 -11.42
CA THR A 244 -6.06 17.08 -11.59
C THR A 244 -6.25 16.10 -10.45
N MET A 245 -6.10 14.81 -10.75
CA MET A 245 -6.12 13.77 -9.73
C MET A 245 -4.73 13.51 -9.15
N ARG A 246 -3.65 13.96 -9.82
CA ARG A 246 -2.26 13.71 -9.41
C ARG A 246 -1.60 15.04 -9.08
N ALA A 247 -1.53 15.38 -7.80
CA ALA A 247 -0.81 16.58 -7.34
C ALA A 247 0.71 16.39 -7.47
N VAL A 248 1.17 15.17 -7.22
CA VAL A 248 2.57 14.76 -7.37
C VAL A 248 2.63 13.54 -8.28
N THR A 249 3.56 13.55 -9.23
CA THR A 249 3.88 12.38 -10.05
C THR A 249 5.39 12.18 -10.11
N VAL A 250 5.85 10.95 -9.94
CA VAL A 250 7.26 10.57 -10.08
C VAL A 250 7.36 9.46 -11.11
N GLY A 251 8.20 9.64 -12.13
CA GLY A 251 8.38 8.70 -13.22
C GLY A 251 9.82 8.65 -13.70
N LEU A 252 10.47 7.49 -13.53
CA LEU A 252 11.87 7.22 -13.91
C LEU A 252 12.91 8.16 -13.25
N LYS A 253 12.58 8.79 -12.12
CA LYS A 253 13.48 9.68 -11.37
C LYS A 253 13.75 9.13 -9.98
N ALA A 254 14.92 9.47 -9.42
CA ALA A 254 15.40 8.90 -8.17
C ALA A 254 15.92 9.95 -7.19
N HIS A 255 16.00 9.58 -5.92
CA HIS A 255 16.60 10.38 -4.85
C HIS A 255 15.93 11.76 -4.69
N TRP A 256 14.61 11.75 -4.55
CA TRP A 256 13.81 12.95 -4.32
C TRP A 256 13.10 12.89 -2.96
N ILE A 257 13.06 14.03 -2.28
CA ILE A 257 12.33 14.21 -1.02
C ILE A 257 11.24 15.25 -1.24
N ILE A 258 9.99 14.86 -1.00
CA ILE A 258 8.80 15.71 -1.11
C ILE A 258 8.20 15.82 0.29
N ALA A 259 8.24 17.02 0.86
CA ALA A 259 7.92 17.16 2.28
C ALA A 259 7.13 18.40 2.68
N HIS A 260 6.34 18.24 3.75
CA HIS A 260 5.66 19.30 4.50
C HIS A 260 4.62 20.13 3.72
N PHE A 261 4.00 19.55 2.69
CA PHE A 261 2.89 20.18 1.98
C PHE A 261 1.53 19.79 2.58
N GLU A 262 0.59 20.74 2.57
CA GLU A 262 -0.84 20.41 2.54
C GLU A 262 -1.22 20.17 1.06
N ILE A 263 -1.83 19.03 0.76
CA ILE A 263 -2.22 18.62 -0.60
C ILE A 263 -3.70 18.26 -0.58
N ILE A 264 -4.50 19.02 -1.33
CA ILE A 264 -5.96 18.90 -1.33
C ILE A 264 -6.42 18.40 -2.69
N GLY A 265 -7.25 17.35 -2.73
CA GLY A 265 -7.93 16.90 -3.94
C GLY A 265 -7.04 16.19 -4.97
N GLY A 266 -5.78 15.91 -4.65
CA GLY A 266 -4.85 15.23 -5.56
C GLY A 266 -3.94 14.25 -4.82
N MET A 267 -3.67 13.10 -5.46
CA MET A 267 -2.82 12.05 -4.91
C MET A 267 -1.33 12.27 -5.20
N VAL A 268 -0.50 11.52 -4.48
CA VAL A 268 0.92 11.31 -4.77
C VAL A 268 1.06 10.00 -5.53
N ASN A 269 1.48 10.08 -6.79
CA ASN A 269 1.66 8.92 -7.66
C ASN A 269 3.12 8.67 -7.99
N ILE A 270 3.70 7.60 -7.47
CA ILE A 270 5.06 7.15 -7.79
C ILE A 270 4.91 5.99 -8.75
N GLY A 271 5.19 6.22 -10.03
CA GLY A 271 4.79 5.31 -11.09
C GLY A 271 5.88 5.03 -12.12
N GLY A 272 5.78 3.87 -12.75
CA GLY A 272 6.58 3.56 -13.93
C GLY A 272 7.91 2.87 -13.62
N GLY A 273 8.68 2.70 -14.68
CA GLY A 273 9.89 1.89 -14.69
C GLY A 273 9.99 1.11 -15.99
N ASN A 274 11.20 1.02 -16.51
CA ASN A 274 11.52 0.22 -17.69
C ASN A 274 12.83 -0.52 -17.44
N ALA A 275 13.27 -1.33 -18.41
CA ALA A 275 14.47 -2.14 -18.30
C ALA A 275 15.74 -1.37 -17.90
N ASN A 276 15.78 -0.05 -18.15
CA ASN A 276 16.94 0.81 -18.01
C ASN A 276 16.85 1.82 -16.86
N ALA A 277 15.65 2.10 -16.31
CA ALA A 277 15.44 3.09 -15.27
C ALA A 277 14.16 2.84 -14.47
N GLN A 278 14.17 3.14 -13.18
CA GLN A 278 13.04 3.00 -12.26
C GLN A 278 12.98 4.20 -11.32
N PRO A 279 11.79 4.58 -10.83
CA PRO A 279 11.72 5.44 -9.66
C PRO A 279 12.32 4.74 -8.44
N HIS A 280 13.22 5.40 -7.73
CA HIS A 280 13.74 4.82 -6.48
C HIS A 280 14.28 5.84 -5.50
N ASP A 281 14.38 5.43 -4.23
CA ASP A 281 14.80 6.29 -3.13
C ASP A 281 13.96 7.58 -3.07
N ILE A 282 12.64 7.41 -3.10
CA ILE A 282 11.66 8.50 -3.07
C ILE A 282 11.09 8.59 -1.66
N VAL A 283 11.19 9.78 -1.06
CA VAL A 283 10.71 10.06 0.28
C VAL A 283 9.50 11.00 0.21
N ILE A 284 8.38 10.55 0.74
CA ILE A 284 7.16 11.32 0.96
C ILE A 284 7.03 11.52 2.46
N ARG A 285 7.30 12.74 2.96
CA ARG A 285 7.45 12.98 4.39
C ARG A 285 6.67 14.16 4.93
N GLY A 286 5.99 13.98 6.06
CA GLY A 286 5.41 15.09 6.81
C GLY A 286 4.35 15.88 6.04
N ASN A 287 3.76 15.31 5.00
CA ASN A 287 2.71 15.95 4.21
C ASN A 287 1.35 15.67 4.85
N ASN A 288 0.41 16.60 4.68
CA ASN A 288 -1.00 16.37 4.92
C ASN A 288 -1.72 16.23 3.58
N VAL A 289 -2.22 15.04 3.23
CA VAL A 289 -2.81 14.75 1.92
C VAL A 289 -4.25 14.27 2.11
N HIS A 290 -5.22 15.05 1.62
CA HIS A 290 -6.63 14.81 1.92
C HIS A 290 -7.62 15.32 0.87
N ASP A 291 -8.91 15.04 1.13
CA ASP A 291 -10.07 15.39 0.31
C ASP A 291 -9.97 14.90 -1.13
N ILE A 292 -9.42 13.70 -1.30
CA ILE A 292 -9.26 13.09 -2.63
C ILE A 292 -10.60 12.49 -3.03
N THR A 293 -11.17 13.01 -4.11
CA THR A 293 -12.35 12.45 -4.75
C THR A 293 -11.95 11.83 -6.09
N ILE A 294 -12.18 10.54 -6.25
CA ILE A 294 -11.77 9.77 -7.43
C ILE A 294 -12.92 8.95 -7.97
N GLU A 295 -13.11 8.95 -9.29
CA GLU A 295 -14.08 8.05 -9.91
C GLU A 295 -13.65 6.60 -9.67
N GLY A 296 -14.60 5.76 -9.21
CA GLY A 296 -14.44 4.32 -9.08
C GLY A 296 -13.58 3.73 -10.20
N GLY A 297 -12.53 3.00 -9.84
CA GLY A 297 -11.53 2.54 -10.78
C GLY A 297 -10.43 1.70 -10.14
N ASP A 298 -9.52 1.17 -10.97
CA ASP A 298 -8.49 0.23 -10.52
C ASP A 298 -7.41 0.91 -9.66
N ASN A 299 -7.52 0.67 -8.35
CA ASN A 299 -6.54 0.91 -7.29
C ASN A 299 -6.15 2.37 -6.99
N PRO A 300 -7.13 3.24 -6.70
CA PRO A 300 -6.83 4.58 -6.23
C PRO A 300 -6.16 4.56 -4.85
N GLY A 301 -5.13 5.39 -4.69
CA GLY A 301 -4.44 5.59 -3.42
C GLY A 301 -4.17 7.07 -3.15
N ILE A 302 -4.10 7.45 -1.87
CA ILE A 302 -3.57 8.77 -1.48
C ILE A 302 -2.10 8.85 -1.85
N VAL A 303 -1.34 7.82 -1.47
CA VAL A 303 0.00 7.52 -1.97
C VAL A 303 -0.08 6.23 -2.80
N ARG A 304 -0.05 6.40 -4.12
CA ARG A 304 -0.08 5.31 -5.08
C ARG A 304 1.33 4.97 -5.54
N ILE A 305 1.75 3.74 -5.31
CA ILE A 305 3.04 3.19 -5.75
C ILE A 305 2.75 2.23 -6.90
N ASP A 306 2.75 2.79 -8.10
CA ASP A 306 2.40 2.11 -9.33
C ASP A 306 3.63 1.51 -10.02
N ARG A 307 3.50 0.29 -10.53
CA ARG A 307 4.62 -0.34 -11.24
C ARG A 307 4.77 0.18 -12.67
N GLY A 308 5.95 0.03 -13.23
CA GLY A 308 6.17 0.14 -14.68
C GLY A 308 5.96 -1.19 -15.41
N ASP A 309 6.18 -1.16 -16.73
CA ASP A 309 5.96 -2.31 -17.61
C ASP A 309 6.90 -3.48 -17.33
N VAL A 310 8.14 -3.18 -16.95
CA VAL A 310 9.22 -4.16 -16.78
C VAL A 310 9.77 -4.17 -15.37
N TYR A 311 9.78 -3.02 -14.68
CA TYR A 311 10.19 -2.91 -13.29
C TYR A 311 9.38 -1.82 -12.56
N GLY A 312 9.17 -2.00 -11.26
CA GLY A 312 8.41 -1.06 -10.42
C GLY A 312 9.30 -0.13 -9.60
N PRO A 313 8.71 0.85 -8.90
CA PRO A 313 9.42 1.65 -7.92
C PRO A 313 10.06 0.78 -6.82
N TRP A 314 11.21 1.18 -6.28
CA TRP A 314 11.83 0.49 -5.15
C TRP A 314 12.46 1.49 -4.18
N ASN A 315 12.64 1.11 -2.90
CA ASN A 315 13.06 2.03 -1.84
C ASN A 315 12.14 3.25 -1.75
N ILE A 316 10.88 3.01 -1.42
CA ILE A 316 9.87 4.06 -1.29
C ILE A 316 9.55 4.26 0.19
N PHE A 317 9.62 5.52 0.63
CA PHE A 317 9.52 5.89 2.04
C PHE A 317 8.34 6.83 2.25
N VAL A 318 7.35 6.39 3.02
CA VAL A 318 6.14 7.16 3.37
C VAL A 318 6.19 7.41 4.87
N TRP A 319 6.67 8.59 5.26
CA TRP A 319 7.07 8.86 6.65
C TRP A 319 6.33 10.05 7.28
N GLY A 320 5.73 9.87 8.45
CA GLY A 320 5.22 10.98 9.25
C GLY A 320 4.11 11.80 8.57
N ASN A 321 3.38 11.24 7.60
CA ASN A 321 2.33 11.94 6.87
C ASN A 321 0.97 11.84 7.58
N GLU A 322 0.09 12.78 7.31
CA GLU A 322 -1.34 12.69 7.60
C GLU A 322 -2.07 12.37 6.27
N LEU A 323 -2.69 11.20 6.18
CA LEU A 323 -3.32 10.70 4.95
C LEU A 323 -4.80 10.39 5.25
N HIS A 324 -5.72 11.22 4.78
CA HIS A 324 -7.12 11.08 5.18
C HIS A 324 -8.12 11.50 4.11
N ASP A 325 -9.40 11.20 4.37
CA ASP A 325 -10.53 11.70 3.57
C ASP A 325 -10.43 11.30 2.08
N LEU A 326 -10.41 9.99 1.83
CA LEU A 326 -10.46 9.40 0.48
C LEU A 326 -11.91 8.98 0.14
N TYR A 327 -12.43 9.50 -0.97
CA TYR A 327 -13.83 9.33 -1.38
C TYR A 327 -13.96 8.87 -2.83
N ASP A 328 -15.03 8.12 -3.10
CA ASP A 328 -15.51 7.88 -4.46
C ASP A 328 -16.23 9.13 -4.98
N ILE A 329 -16.05 9.49 -6.25
CA ILE A 329 -16.81 10.55 -6.92
C ILE A 329 -18.31 10.29 -6.91
N ALA A 330 -18.73 9.02 -6.92
CA ALA A 330 -20.13 8.64 -6.86
C ALA A 330 -20.73 8.84 -5.46
N GLN A 331 -19.89 8.97 -4.43
CA GLN A 331 -20.28 9.09 -3.03
C GLN A 331 -19.38 10.07 -2.26
N PRO A 332 -19.39 11.36 -2.64
CA PRO A 332 -18.50 12.35 -2.03
C PRO A 332 -18.78 12.47 -0.53
N GLY A 333 -17.71 12.51 0.27
CA GLY A 333 -17.79 12.61 1.73
C GLY A 333 -18.22 11.32 2.45
N GLN A 334 -18.36 10.19 1.72
CA GLN A 334 -18.66 8.89 2.32
C GLN A 334 -17.53 7.90 1.99
N TRP A 335 -16.66 7.64 2.97
CA TRP A 335 -15.61 6.63 2.82
C TRP A 335 -16.11 5.19 3.08
N GLN A 336 -17.22 5.04 3.82
CA GLN A 336 -17.73 3.73 4.28
C GLN A 336 -18.43 2.89 3.20
N ASN A 337 -19.02 3.54 2.18
CA ASN A 337 -19.89 2.87 1.20
C ASN A 337 -19.34 2.90 -0.23
N VAL A 338 -18.04 3.21 -0.38
CA VAL A 338 -17.37 3.39 -1.66
C VAL A 338 -17.61 2.18 -2.57
N GLN A 339 -18.09 2.45 -3.78
CA GLN A 339 -18.21 1.41 -4.80
C GLN A 339 -16.79 0.98 -5.17
N ASP A 340 -16.50 -0.32 -5.10
CA ASP A 340 -15.15 -0.83 -5.33
C ASP A 340 -14.14 -0.48 -4.21
N ALA A 341 -14.61 -0.19 -2.99
CA ALA A 341 -13.81 0.13 -1.80
C ALA A 341 -12.63 -0.82 -1.59
N GLN A 342 -12.72 -2.06 -2.08
CA GLN A 342 -11.64 -3.02 -1.97
C GLN A 342 -10.36 -2.66 -2.73
N HIS A 343 -10.38 -1.63 -3.58
CA HIS A 343 -9.20 -1.14 -4.30
C HIS A 343 -8.69 0.22 -3.76
N PHE A 344 -9.34 0.80 -2.75
CA PHE A 344 -9.05 2.16 -2.28
C PHE A 344 -8.25 2.13 -0.98
N GLY A 345 -7.05 2.70 -0.98
CA GLY A 345 -6.19 2.73 0.22
C GLY A 345 -5.53 4.08 0.49
N ALA A 346 -5.08 4.33 1.72
CA ALA A 346 -4.12 5.42 1.95
C ALA A 346 -2.81 5.14 1.21
N VAL A 347 -2.26 3.93 1.33
CA VAL A 347 -1.08 3.49 0.56
C VAL A 347 -1.45 2.30 -0.30
N THR A 348 -1.24 2.43 -1.61
CA THR A 348 -1.60 1.37 -2.58
C THR A 348 -0.42 0.96 -3.45
N THR A 349 -0.37 -0.33 -3.81
CA THR A 349 0.52 -0.85 -4.84
C THR A 349 -0.29 -1.49 -5.96
N LEU A 350 0.07 -1.23 -7.22
CA LEU A 350 -0.65 -1.75 -8.40
C LEU A 350 0.04 -2.90 -9.10
N SER A 351 -0.76 -3.84 -9.62
CA SER A 351 -0.30 -5.02 -10.36
C SER A 351 -0.51 -4.94 -11.87
N ARG A 352 0.42 -5.54 -12.62
CA ARG A 352 0.16 -6.21 -13.91
C ARG A 352 0.51 -7.72 -13.86
N GLN A 353 1.10 -8.21 -12.76
CA GLN A 353 1.60 -9.60 -12.64
C GLN A 353 0.52 -10.67 -12.70
N THR A 354 -0.66 -10.46 -12.12
CA THR A 354 -1.73 -11.46 -12.17
C THR A 354 -2.30 -11.69 -13.59
N TYR A 355 -2.01 -10.81 -14.55
CA TYR A 355 -2.59 -10.88 -15.90
C TYR A 355 -1.56 -11.06 -17.02
N SER A 356 -0.25 -10.95 -16.75
CA SER A 356 0.78 -10.95 -17.80
C SER A 356 1.98 -11.89 -17.54
N GLY A 357 1.94 -12.68 -16.45
CA GLY A 357 2.98 -13.66 -16.09
C GLY A 357 4.00 -13.16 -15.06
N PHE A 358 4.67 -14.12 -14.43
CA PHE A 358 5.66 -13.93 -13.36
C PHE A 358 6.91 -13.12 -13.75
N ASP A 359 7.24 -13.09 -15.05
CA ASP A 359 8.47 -12.49 -15.58
C ASP A 359 8.29 -10.96 -15.78
N GLY A 360 8.23 -10.19 -14.69
CA GLY A 360 8.17 -8.73 -14.78
C GLY A 360 8.10 -8.06 -13.42
N GLY A 361 9.02 -7.13 -13.17
CA GLY A 361 9.41 -6.64 -11.83
C GLY A 361 8.27 -6.25 -10.88
N GLY A 362 8.58 -6.43 -9.60
CA GLY A 362 7.78 -5.99 -8.46
C GLY A 362 8.22 -4.61 -7.99
N THR A 363 7.38 -4.00 -7.16
CA THR A 363 7.81 -2.90 -6.30
C THR A 363 8.76 -3.48 -5.26
N GLY A 364 9.87 -2.77 -4.97
CA GLY A 364 10.89 -3.24 -4.04
C GLY A 364 10.52 -2.96 -2.58
N TYR A 365 11.53 -2.62 -1.78
CA TYR A 365 11.37 -2.25 -0.37
C TYR A 365 10.48 -1.01 -0.21
N ILE A 366 9.51 -1.08 0.72
CA ILE A 366 8.63 0.03 1.09
C ILE A 366 8.66 0.21 2.61
N GLU A 367 8.78 1.45 3.05
CA GLU A 367 8.56 1.83 4.45
C GLU A 367 7.35 2.75 4.59
N ILE A 368 6.51 2.45 5.57
CA ILE A 368 5.35 3.24 5.96
C ILE A 368 5.46 3.45 7.47
N ILE A 369 6.06 4.57 7.87
CA ILE A 369 6.46 4.80 9.27
C ILE A 369 5.86 6.09 9.82
N GLY A 370 5.25 6.03 11.01
CA GLY A 370 4.83 7.24 11.74
C GLY A 370 3.66 8.00 11.12
N ASN A 371 2.91 7.41 10.19
CA ASN A 371 1.81 8.10 9.52
C ASN A 371 0.53 8.05 10.36
N THR A 372 -0.30 9.07 10.22
CA THR A 372 -1.68 9.08 10.73
C THR A 372 -2.64 8.92 9.56
N MET A 373 -3.45 7.87 9.58
CA MET A 373 -4.34 7.46 8.49
C MET A 373 -5.78 7.34 8.98
N TYR A 374 -6.73 8.06 8.38
CA TYR A 374 -8.13 7.99 8.82
C TYR A 374 -9.18 8.43 7.80
N ASN A 375 -10.43 8.02 8.02
CA ASN A 375 -11.56 8.26 7.11
C ASN A 375 -11.28 7.70 5.71
N LEU A 376 -10.93 6.41 5.68
CA LEU A 376 -10.48 5.71 4.48
C LEU A 376 -11.34 4.47 4.23
N PRO A 377 -11.62 4.10 2.97
CA PRO A 377 -12.20 2.78 2.68
C PRO A 377 -11.30 1.66 3.21
N GLN A 378 -9.98 1.74 2.95
CA GLN A 378 -8.96 0.86 3.53
C GLN A 378 -7.69 1.66 3.88
N ALA A 379 -6.90 1.16 4.84
CA ALA A 379 -5.58 1.74 5.10
C ALA A 379 -4.58 1.38 3.98
N PHE A 380 -4.57 0.12 3.56
CA PHE A 380 -3.57 -0.43 2.66
C PHE A 380 -4.19 -1.28 1.58
N PHE A 381 -3.65 -1.17 0.37
CA PHE A 381 -4.03 -2.06 -0.72
C PHE A 381 -2.79 -2.51 -1.48
N PHE A 382 -2.25 -3.67 -1.13
CA PHE A 382 -1.04 -4.22 -1.74
C PHE A 382 -1.40 -5.32 -2.72
N LYS A 383 -1.45 -4.99 -4.02
CA LYS A 383 -1.93 -5.90 -5.07
C LYS A 383 -0.85 -6.84 -5.65
N ASN A 384 0.44 -6.58 -5.42
CA ASN A 384 1.51 -7.44 -5.97
C ASN A 384 2.13 -8.34 -4.91
N PRO A 385 2.49 -9.59 -5.25
CA PRO A 385 3.55 -10.28 -4.54
C PRO A 385 4.88 -9.58 -4.84
N MET A 386 5.25 -8.66 -3.95
CA MET A 386 6.54 -7.97 -4.02
C MET A 386 7.63 -8.88 -3.46
N GLU A 387 8.82 -8.87 -4.07
CA GLU A 387 9.99 -9.58 -3.51
C GLU A 387 10.56 -8.84 -2.28
N GLY A 388 10.42 -7.52 -2.24
CA GLY A 388 10.93 -6.68 -1.15
C GLY A 388 9.99 -6.64 0.06
N PRO A 389 10.52 -6.54 1.30
CA PRO A 389 9.69 -6.42 2.47
C PRO A 389 8.93 -5.08 2.49
N ILE A 390 7.73 -5.10 3.10
CA ILE A 390 6.98 -3.90 3.45
C ILE A 390 7.06 -3.72 4.96
N GLU A 391 7.59 -2.58 5.39
CA GLU A 391 7.74 -2.24 6.78
C GLU A 391 6.67 -1.22 7.17
N ILE A 392 5.78 -1.59 8.10
CA ILE A 392 4.67 -0.76 8.57
C ILE A 392 4.86 -0.55 10.07
N ARG A 393 5.37 0.61 10.47
CA ARG A 393 5.74 0.85 11.88
C ARG A 393 5.23 2.16 12.44
N HIS A 394 4.88 2.17 13.72
CA HIS A 394 4.55 3.41 14.44
C HIS A 394 3.41 4.24 13.82
N ASN A 395 2.54 3.63 13.02
CA ASN A 395 1.41 4.35 12.41
C ASN A 395 0.20 4.38 13.35
N ILE A 396 -0.61 5.43 13.21
CA ILE A 396 -1.95 5.51 13.79
C ILE A 396 -2.95 5.33 12.65
N ILE A 397 -3.76 4.28 12.73
CA ILE A 397 -4.82 3.98 11.77
C ILE A 397 -6.15 4.03 12.51
N ARG A 398 -7.09 4.85 12.04
CA ARG A 398 -8.41 4.92 12.67
C ARG A 398 -9.54 5.22 11.70
N ASN A 399 -10.76 4.81 12.03
CA ASN A 399 -11.94 5.10 11.21
C ASN A 399 -11.72 4.69 9.74
N ALA A 400 -11.27 3.46 9.54
CA ALA A 400 -11.09 2.88 8.21
C ALA A 400 -11.99 1.65 8.05
N GLY A 401 -12.43 1.36 6.83
CA GLY A 401 -13.30 0.20 6.57
C GLY A 401 -12.55 -1.10 6.82
N SER A 402 -11.29 -1.15 6.41
CA SER A 402 -10.39 -2.26 6.74
C SER A 402 -8.92 -1.85 6.82
N LEU A 403 -8.07 -2.74 7.35
CA LEU A 403 -6.62 -2.64 7.12
C LEU A 403 -6.32 -2.84 5.63
N GLY A 404 -7.02 -3.79 5.00
CA GLY A 404 -7.15 -3.88 3.55
C GLY A 404 -6.60 -5.15 2.95
N LEU A 405 -6.04 -5.06 1.74
CA LEU A 405 -5.60 -6.22 0.98
C LEU A 405 -4.08 -6.42 1.02
N MET A 406 -3.64 -7.65 1.31
CA MET A 406 -2.25 -8.04 1.36
C MET A 406 -1.96 -9.19 0.38
N MET A 407 -1.57 -8.83 -0.84
CA MET A 407 -0.99 -9.77 -1.80
C MET A 407 0.54 -9.73 -1.77
N ALA A 408 1.13 -8.70 -1.15
CA ALA A 408 2.56 -8.63 -0.91
C ALA A 408 3.00 -9.68 0.11
N ALA A 409 4.16 -10.28 -0.13
CA ALA A 409 4.82 -11.14 0.84
C ALA A 409 5.72 -10.32 1.77
N ASN A 410 6.11 -10.91 2.90
CA ASN A 410 7.11 -10.35 3.82
C ASN A 410 6.71 -8.96 4.35
N VAL A 411 5.43 -8.81 4.72
CA VAL A 411 4.94 -7.59 5.40
C VAL A 411 5.26 -7.68 6.88
N HIS A 412 5.96 -6.69 7.43
CA HIS A 412 6.20 -6.57 8.87
C HIS A 412 5.44 -5.36 9.41
N MET A 413 4.43 -5.63 10.25
CA MET A 413 3.61 -4.61 10.90
C MET A 413 3.93 -4.59 12.40
N VAL A 414 4.58 -3.53 12.88
CA VAL A 414 5.07 -3.46 14.26
C VAL A 414 4.83 -2.11 14.94
N HIS A 415 4.42 -2.11 16.21
CA HIS A 415 4.20 -0.89 17.00
C HIS A 415 3.16 0.09 16.40
N ASN A 416 2.12 -0.41 15.74
CA ASN A 416 1.03 0.42 15.22
C ASN A 416 -0.14 0.49 16.20
N LEU A 417 -0.86 1.62 16.16
CA LEU A 417 -2.18 1.78 16.77
C LEU A 417 -3.25 1.64 15.68
N VAL A 418 -4.19 0.71 15.86
CA VAL A 418 -5.34 0.54 14.97
C VAL A 418 -6.61 0.62 15.80
N SER A 419 -7.51 1.55 15.47
CA SER A 419 -8.76 1.73 16.23
C SER A 419 -9.96 2.01 15.33
N ASN A 420 -11.14 1.47 15.67
CA ASN A 420 -12.35 1.65 14.86
C ASN A 420 -12.13 1.26 13.39
N VAL A 421 -11.58 0.07 13.19
CA VAL A 421 -11.40 -0.59 11.89
C VAL A 421 -12.11 -1.93 11.96
N SER A 422 -13.13 -2.14 11.13
CA SER A 422 -14.01 -3.31 11.25
C SER A 422 -13.35 -4.61 10.77
N ASP A 423 -12.54 -4.52 9.71
CA ASP A 423 -11.91 -5.68 9.08
C ASP A 423 -10.39 -5.53 8.98
N GLY A 424 -9.67 -6.63 9.18
CA GLY A 424 -8.22 -6.66 9.13
C GLY A 424 -7.71 -6.85 7.70
N TRP A 425 -6.74 -7.75 7.57
CA TRP A 425 -6.10 -8.08 6.31
C TRP A 425 -6.81 -9.21 5.59
N GLN A 426 -7.03 -9.04 4.29
CA GLN A 426 -7.29 -10.15 3.38
C GLN A 426 -5.96 -10.58 2.73
N ALA A 427 -5.46 -11.76 3.07
CA ALA A 427 -4.15 -12.24 2.65
C ALA A 427 -4.25 -13.27 1.50
N GLY A 428 -3.51 -13.04 0.42
CA GLY A 428 -3.38 -13.97 -0.70
C GLY A 428 -4.47 -13.87 -1.78
N ASN A 429 -4.92 -12.66 -2.14
CA ASN A 429 -5.96 -12.44 -3.17
C ASN A 429 -5.43 -12.46 -4.62
N GLY A 430 -4.48 -13.35 -4.92
CA GLY A 430 -3.85 -13.53 -6.23
C GLY A 430 -4.78 -14.12 -7.28
N GLY A 431 -4.93 -13.43 -8.41
CA GLY A 431 -5.63 -13.90 -9.61
C GLY A 431 -5.23 -15.32 -10.03
N TYR A 432 -6.24 -16.05 -10.48
CA TYR A 432 -6.42 -17.50 -10.33
C TYR A 432 -5.64 -18.38 -11.31
N ASP A 433 -4.77 -17.81 -12.15
CA ASP A 433 -4.29 -18.49 -13.36
C ASP A 433 -2.78 -18.83 -13.35
N ASP A 434 -2.02 -18.45 -12.31
CA ASP A 434 -0.58 -18.79 -12.18
C ASP A 434 -0.22 -19.29 -10.78
N ASP A 435 0.02 -20.59 -10.66
CA ASP A 435 0.43 -21.27 -9.43
C ASP A 435 1.66 -20.62 -8.75
N ARG A 436 2.56 -20.03 -9.53
CA ARG A 436 3.77 -19.38 -9.00
C ARG A 436 3.41 -18.11 -8.22
N ILE A 437 2.46 -17.33 -8.72
CA ILE A 437 1.97 -16.11 -8.07
C ILE A 437 1.21 -16.50 -6.80
N THR A 438 0.33 -17.50 -6.89
CA THR A 438 -0.40 -18.04 -5.73
C THR A 438 0.54 -18.51 -4.63
N ALA A 439 1.65 -19.16 -5.00
CA ALA A 439 2.63 -19.68 -4.04
C ALA A 439 3.37 -18.58 -3.24
N ILE A 440 3.43 -17.34 -3.76
CA ILE A 440 4.12 -16.23 -3.09
C ILE A 440 3.18 -15.12 -2.60
N SER A 441 1.92 -15.11 -3.03
CA SER A 441 0.95 -14.06 -2.69
C SER A 441 0.61 -14.06 -1.20
N GLY A 442 0.79 -12.89 -0.57
CA GLY A 442 0.41 -12.63 0.81
C GLY A 442 1.22 -13.39 1.86
N GLN A 443 2.32 -14.06 1.51
CA GLN A 443 3.03 -14.96 2.43
C GLN A 443 3.83 -14.20 3.51
N ASN A 444 4.12 -14.87 4.62
CA ASN A 444 5.12 -14.46 5.63
C ASN A 444 4.88 -13.07 6.27
N ALA A 445 3.62 -12.71 6.53
CA ALA A 445 3.37 -11.48 7.29
C ALA A 445 3.72 -11.66 8.77
N VAL A 446 4.46 -10.72 9.36
CA VAL A 446 4.76 -10.66 10.79
C VAL A 446 4.01 -9.45 11.36
N ILE A 447 3.09 -9.69 12.28
CA ILE A 447 2.26 -8.66 12.92
C ILE A 447 2.52 -8.74 14.42
N GLU A 448 3.27 -7.78 14.96
CA GLU A 448 3.69 -7.84 16.36
C GLU A 448 3.77 -6.52 17.11
N TYR A 449 3.59 -6.57 18.43
CA TYR A 449 3.63 -5.39 19.30
C TYR A 449 2.69 -4.25 18.87
N ASN A 450 1.57 -4.57 18.20
CA ASN A 450 0.56 -3.60 17.83
C ASN A 450 -0.59 -3.59 18.85
N THR A 451 -1.35 -2.48 18.86
CA THR A 451 -2.61 -2.38 19.60
C THR A 451 -3.77 -2.23 18.62
N PHE A 452 -4.73 -3.15 18.70
CA PHE A 452 -5.94 -3.16 17.88
C PHE A 452 -7.16 -2.97 18.78
N VAL A 453 -8.01 -1.99 18.46
CA VAL A 453 -9.21 -1.66 19.23
C VAL A 453 -10.44 -1.60 18.33
N GLY A 454 -11.38 -2.51 18.55
CA GLY A 454 -12.60 -2.65 17.73
C GLY A 454 -12.38 -3.41 16.42
N LEU A 455 -11.32 -4.23 16.33
CA LEU A 455 -11.02 -5.08 15.19
C LEU A 455 -11.48 -6.52 15.49
N ASP A 456 -12.51 -6.99 14.78
CA ASP A 456 -13.07 -8.33 14.99
C ASP A 456 -12.39 -9.43 14.16
N SER A 457 -11.82 -9.06 13.02
CA SER A 457 -11.09 -9.96 12.14
C SER A 457 -9.71 -9.40 11.84
N MET A 458 -8.65 -10.13 12.12
CA MET A 458 -7.26 -9.74 11.87
C MET A 458 -6.78 -10.22 10.51
N LEU A 459 -6.99 -11.51 10.20
CA LEU A 459 -6.51 -12.14 8.99
C LEU A 459 -7.57 -13.04 8.37
N GLN A 460 -7.84 -12.81 7.09
CA GLN A 460 -8.64 -13.69 6.24
C GLN A 460 -7.74 -14.30 5.17
N LEU A 461 -7.43 -15.59 5.32
CA LEU A 461 -6.46 -16.30 4.51
C LEU A 461 -7.11 -16.98 3.29
N ARG A 462 -6.62 -16.64 2.10
CA ARG A 462 -6.99 -17.33 0.86
C ARG A 462 -6.04 -18.48 0.57
N CYS A 463 -4.78 -18.17 0.25
CA CYS A 463 -3.72 -19.13 -0.05
C CYS A 463 -2.40 -18.83 0.70
N ALA A 464 -2.40 -17.80 1.55
CA ALA A 464 -1.22 -17.30 2.24
C ALA A 464 -0.87 -18.11 3.52
N THR A 465 0.42 -18.33 3.74
CA THR A 465 1.02 -19.10 4.83
C THR A 465 2.22 -18.37 5.44
N GLY A 466 2.81 -18.94 6.48
CA GLY A 466 4.02 -18.41 7.14
C GLY A 466 3.75 -17.18 8.00
N HIS A 467 2.48 -16.84 8.25
CA HIS A 467 2.10 -15.68 9.04
C HIS A 467 2.45 -15.86 10.51
N GLN A 468 2.84 -14.77 11.16
CA GLN A 468 3.11 -14.70 12.58
C GLN A 468 2.34 -13.51 13.18
N VAL A 469 1.45 -13.78 14.13
CA VAL A 469 0.68 -12.76 14.85
C VAL A 469 0.99 -12.90 16.34
N GLN A 470 1.81 -12.01 16.88
CA GLN A 470 2.35 -12.19 18.23
C GLN A 470 2.57 -10.91 19.00
N HIS A 471 2.56 -10.96 20.32
CA HIS A 471 2.83 -9.81 21.19
C HIS A 471 1.89 -8.62 21.01
N ASN A 472 0.70 -8.83 20.44
CA ASN A 472 -0.27 -7.77 20.20
C ASN A 472 -1.28 -7.65 21.36
N ILE A 473 -1.86 -6.45 21.51
CA ILE A 473 -3.07 -6.22 22.31
C ILE A 473 -4.24 -6.15 21.33
N ILE A 474 -5.25 -7.01 21.52
CA ILE A 474 -6.45 -7.06 20.68
C ILE A 474 -7.66 -6.88 21.56
N ALA A 475 -8.28 -5.70 21.49
CA ALA A 475 -9.45 -5.34 22.28
C ALA A 475 -10.68 -5.20 21.38
N GLY A 476 -11.80 -5.78 21.82
CA GLY A 476 -13.09 -5.62 21.15
C GLY A 476 -13.52 -6.79 20.28
N LEU A 477 -12.92 -7.99 20.43
CA LEU A 477 -13.37 -9.21 19.75
C LEU A 477 -14.79 -9.58 20.18
N SER A 478 -15.78 -9.24 19.37
CA SER A 478 -17.21 -9.36 19.64
C SER A 478 -17.81 -10.69 19.16
N GLY A 479 -17.18 -11.35 18.19
CA GLY A 479 -17.61 -12.66 17.68
C GLY A 479 -17.56 -13.73 18.77
N SER A 480 -18.65 -14.48 18.96
CA SER A 480 -18.75 -15.60 19.90
C SER A 480 -19.06 -16.89 19.14
N THR A 481 -18.39 -17.99 19.49
CA THR A 481 -18.67 -19.31 18.89
C THR A 481 -20.09 -19.79 19.19
N LYS A 482 -20.69 -19.35 20.29
CA LYS A 482 -22.05 -19.72 20.66
C LYS A 482 -23.06 -18.99 19.79
N GLY A 483 -23.64 -19.71 18.85
CA GLY A 483 -24.59 -19.15 17.89
C GLY A 483 -23.91 -18.50 16.70
N ALA A 484 -22.59 -18.73 16.54
CA ALA A 484 -21.87 -18.35 15.34
C ALA A 484 -22.52 -18.95 14.10
N ASN A 485 -22.47 -18.18 13.03
CA ASN A 485 -22.94 -18.51 11.70
C ASN A 485 -21.93 -18.03 10.66
N TRP A 486 -22.30 -18.14 9.38
CA TRP A 486 -21.49 -17.71 8.25
C TRP A 486 -20.94 -16.28 8.38
N ASP A 487 -21.74 -15.36 8.91
CA ASP A 487 -21.43 -13.93 8.99
C ASP A 487 -20.73 -13.55 10.30
N THR A 488 -20.46 -14.52 11.19
CA THR A 488 -19.85 -14.23 12.49
C THR A 488 -18.34 -14.08 12.32
N PRO A 489 -17.77 -12.89 12.63
CA PRO A 489 -16.36 -12.65 12.41
C PRO A 489 -15.49 -13.48 13.35
N SER A 490 -14.31 -13.83 12.88
CA SER A 490 -13.26 -14.45 13.67
C SER A 490 -11.95 -13.71 13.52
N PHE A 491 -11.15 -13.74 14.58
CA PHE A 491 -9.82 -13.13 14.59
C PHE A 491 -8.97 -13.63 13.40
N VAL A 492 -8.93 -14.94 13.16
CA VAL A 492 -8.33 -15.51 11.94
C VAL A 492 -9.36 -16.37 11.22
N SER A 493 -9.45 -16.28 9.90
CA SER A 493 -10.28 -17.21 9.11
C SER A 493 -9.57 -17.70 7.87
N LYS A 494 -9.92 -18.90 7.42
CA LYS A 494 -9.80 -19.27 6.01
C LYS A 494 -10.95 -18.60 5.26
N GLN A 495 -10.75 -17.95 4.12
CA GLN A 495 -11.89 -17.40 3.37
C GLN A 495 -12.66 -18.50 2.63
N GLY A 496 -13.99 -18.43 2.66
CA GLY A 496 -14.91 -19.45 2.12
C GLY A 496 -14.89 -19.69 0.61
N ILE A 497 -14.22 -18.85 -0.18
CA ILE A 497 -14.11 -19.06 -1.63
C ILE A 497 -13.21 -20.26 -1.95
N TYR A 498 -12.28 -20.62 -1.06
CA TYR A 498 -11.39 -21.77 -1.26
C TYR A 498 -11.60 -22.76 -0.12
N PRO A 499 -12.21 -23.93 -0.42
CA PRO A 499 -12.53 -24.90 0.61
C PRO A 499 -11.27 -25.37 1.33
N ASP A 500 -11.36 -25.44 2.65
CA ASP A 500 -10.31 -26.02 3.48
C ASP A 500 -10.40 -27.55 3.43
N PRO A 501 -9.29 -28.30 3.54
CA PRO A 501 -9.35 -29.74 3.68
C PRO A 501 -10.23 -30.16 4.86
N LEU A 502 -10.96 -31.26 4.68
CA LEU A 502 -11.84 -31.81 5.73
C LEU A 502 -11.12 -32.15 7.02
N ASP A 503 -9.87 -32.59 6.92
CA ASP A 503 -9.04 -32.85 8.07
C ASP A 503 -8.40 -31.55 8.57
N PRO A 504 -8.68 -31.12 9.80
CA PRO A 504 -8.06 -29.93 10.38
C PRO A 504 -6.55 -29.90 10.41
N ALA A 505 -5.90 -31.07 10.44
CA ALA A 505 -4.45 -31.18 10.38
C ALA A 505 -3.83 -30.74 9.04
N HIS A 506 -4.63 -30.63 7.98
CA HIS A 506 -4.18 -30.20 6.65
C HIS A 506 -4.63 -28.79 6.27
N SER A 507 -5.25 -28.06 7.21
CA SER A 507 -5.70 -26.70 6.95
C SER A 507 -4.56 -25.72 6.80
N ILE A 508 -4.79 -24.68 6.01
CA ILE A 508 -3.84 -23.57 5.88
C ILE A 508 -3.58 -22.87 7.22
N LEU A 509 -4.54 -22.92 8.15
CA LEU A 509 -4.41 -22.36 9.49
C LEU A 509 -3.29 -23.03 10.29
N GLN A 510 -2.89 -24.26 9.94
CA GLN A 510 -1.73 -24.94 10.55
C GLN A 510 -0.40 -24.28 10.18
N ASN A 511 -0.37 -23.47 9.12
CA ASN A 511 0.83 -22.87 8.58
C ASN A 511 1.01 -21.43 9.03
N MET A 512 0.41 -21.04 10.16
CA MET A 512 0.66 -19.75 10.79
C MET A 512 0.84 -19.90 12.29
N THR A 513 1.41 -18.88 12.93
CA THR A 513 1.48 -18.77 14.38
C THR A 513 0.64 -17.59 14.84
N SER A 514 -0.17 -17.83 15.87
CA SER A 514 -0.78 -16.78 16.70
C SER A 514 -0.35 -17.11 18.12
N ASN A 515 0.55 -16.35 18.75
CA ASN A 515 1.08 -16.68 20.08
C ASN A 515 1.44 -15.44 20.87
N HIS A 516 1.40 -15.53 22.19
CA HIS A 516 1.73 -14.41 23.08
C HIS A 516 0.91 -13.15 22.73
N ASN A 517 -0.38 -13.28 22.50
CA ASN A 517 -1.27 -12.13 22.32
C ASN A 517 -2.04 -11.86 23.61
N CYS A 518 -2.51 -10.63 23.80
CA CYS A 518 -3.49 -10.29 24.83
C CYS A 518 -4.85 -10.03 24.18
N PHE A 519 -5.77 -10.98 24.32
CA PHE A 519 -7.13 -10.88 23.82
C PHE A 519 -8.04 -10.32 24.91
N ILE A 520 -8.66 -9.17 24.64
CA ILE A 520 -9.64 -8.52 25.51
C ILE A 520 -11.00 -8.60 24.82
N SER A 521 -11.91 -9.40 25.36
CA SER A 521 -13.22 -9.68 24.75
C SER A 521 -14.35 -9.65 25.80
N PRO A 522 -15.57 -9.24 25.43
CA PRO A 522 -16.76 -9.45 26.27
C PRO A 522 -17.17 -10.91 26.41
N HIS A 523 -16.60 -11.81 25.59
CA HIS A 523 -16.96 -13.21 25.52
C HIS A 523 -15.78 -14.12 25.89
N ALA A 524 -16.01 -15.05 26.82
CA ALA A 524 -15.02 -16.09 27.14
C ALA A 524 -14.85 -17.10 25.99
N ASP A 525 -15.87 -17.24 25.14
CA ASP A 525 -15.95 -18.15 23.99
C ASP A 525 -15.79 -17.40 22.66
N PHE A 526 -15.01 -16.31 22.66
CA PHE A 526 -14.78 -15.50 21.47
C PHE A 526 -14.21 -16.34 20.33
N GLN A 527 -14.56 -15.98 19.11
CA GLN A 527 -14.22 -16.74 17.91
C GLN A 527 -12.79 -16.42 17.45
N LEU A 528 -11.83 -17.24 17.89
CA LEU A 528 -10.43 -17.06 17.53
C LEU A 528 -10.15 -17.50 16.09
N ALA A 529 -10.73 -18.63 15.66
CA ALA A 529 -10.53 -19.14 14.31
C ALA A 529 -11.83 -19.61 13.65
N ALA A 530 -11.90 -19.49 12.32
CA ALA A 530 -12.94 -20.10 11.51
C ALA A 530 -12.40 -20.72 10.23
N ARG A 531 -13.01 -21.83 9.81
CA ARG A 531 -12.75 -22.43 8.49
C ARG A 531 -14.01 -22.76 7.75
N TYR A 532 -13.85 -22.97 6.46
CA TYR A 532 -14.93 -23.13 5.51
C TYR A 532 -14.73 -24.45 4.78
N LEU A 533 -15.66 -25.37 4.97
CA LEU A 533 -15.58 -26.71 4.40
C LEU A 533 -16.28 -26.79 3.04
N PRO A 534 -15.80 -27.65 2.11
CA PRO A 534 -16.39 -27.80 0.79
C PRO A 534 -17.86 -28.25 0.85
N GLN A 535 -18.69 -27.62 0.00
CA GLN A 535 -20.13 -27.85 -0.09
C GLN A 535 -20.51 -29.31 -0.41
N GLU A 536 -19.64 -30.03 -1.13
CA GLU A 536 -19.85 -31.42 -1.53
C GLU A 536 -20.01 -32.37 -0.33
N VAL A 537 -19.41 -32.01 0.80
CA VAL A 537 -19.34 -32.86 1.98
C VAL A 537 -20.53 -32.63 2.91
N THR A 538 -21.12 -31.44 2.86
CA THR A 538 -22.20 -31.00 3.76
C THR A 538 -23.58 -31.29 3.17
N GLY A 539 -23.67 -31.51 1.86
CA GLY A 539 -24.88 -31.90 1.15
C GLY A 539 -25.91 -30.79 0.96
N ASN A 540 -25.72 -29.59 1.54
CA ASN A 540 -26.46 -28.35 1.26
C ASN A 540 -25.80 -27.15 1.96
N GLY A 541 -25.17 -26.26 1.18
CA GLY A 541 -24.58 -25.01 1.67
C GLY A 541 -23.19 -25.16 2.29
N TRP A 542 -22.48 -24.05 2.41
CA TRP A 542 -21.18 -24.04 3.06
C TRP A 542 -21.32 -24.29 4.57
N LEU A 543 -20.47 -25.17 5.12
CA LEU A 543 -20.36 -25.36 6.57
C LEU A 543 -19.15 -24.59 7.07
N VAL A 544 -19.37 -23.75 8.09
CA VAL A 544 -18.30 -23.05 8.79
C VAL A 544 -18.07 -23.76 10.12
N GLU A 545 -16.83 -24.11 10.38
CA GLU A 545 -16.42 -24.56 11.70
C GLU A 545 -15.83 -23.38 12.45
N HIS A 546 -16.34 -23.16 13.67
CA HIS A 546 -15.96 -22.06 14.54
C HIS A 546 -15.16 -22.60 15.73
N TYR A 547 -14.04 -21.97 16.03
CA TYR A 547 -13.13 -22.40 17.07
C TYR A 547 -12.94 -21.26 18.07
N ASP A 548 -13.24 -21.54 19.34
CA ASP A 548 -12.82 -20.67 20.43
C ASP A 548 -11.32 -20.83 20.66
N HIS A 549 -10.80 -20.06 21.61
CA HIS A 549 -9.38 -20.11 21.97
C HIS A 549 -8.91 -21.53 22.38
N ALA A 550 -9.69 -22.25 23.19
CA ALA A 550 -9.28 -23.58 23.67
C ALA A 550 -9.22 -24.61 22.54
N HIS A 551 -10.21 -24.60 21.64
CA HIS A 551 -10.26 -25.53 20.52
C HIS A 551 -9.20 -25.20 19.46
N ALA A 552 -9.02 -23.92 19.10
CA ALA A 552 -7.99 -23.50 18.16
C ALA A 552 -6.58 -23.87 18.65
N LYS A 553 -6.32 -23.78 19.96
CA LYS A 553 -5.07 -24.24 20.58
C LYS A 553 -4.80 -25.72 20.35
N THR A 554 -5.81 -26.57 20.57
CA THR A 554 -5.64 -28.02 20.37
C THR A 554 -5.57 -28.42 18.91
N THR A 555 -6.26 -27.69 18.03
CA THR A 555 -6.38 -28.04 16.61
C THR A 555 -5.23 -27.49 15.79
N PHE A 556 -4.90 -26.19 15.94
CA PHE A 556 -3.92 -25.45 15.12
C PHE A 556 -2.60 -25.17 15.84
N GLY A 557 -2.51 -25.46 17.14
CA GLY A 557 -1.35 -25.09 17.96
C GLY A 557 -1.27 -23.58 18.24
N PHE A 558 -2.37 -22.84 18.06
CA PHE A 558 -2.43 -21.41 18.37
C PHE A 558 -2.38 -21.16 19.87
N ASP A 559 -1.81 -20.01 20.21
CA ASP A 559 -1.98 -19.30 21.46
C ASP A 559 -1.61 -20.13 22.70
N ILE A 560 -0.45 -20.80 22.63
CA ILE A 560 0.01 -21.63 23.74
C ILE A 560 0.24 -20.80 25.02
N ASP A 561 0.63 -19.54 24.86
CA ASP A 561 1.02 -18.60 25.93
C ASP A 561 0.28 -17.24 25.88
N SER A 562 -0.84 -17.15 25.16
CA SER A 562 -1.63 -15.91 25.08
C SER A 562 -2.50 -15.69 26.31
N VAL A 563 -2.77 -14.43 26.64
CA VAL A 563 -3.62 -14.02 27.76
C VAL A 563 -5.01 -13.66 27.25
N THR A 564 -6.05 -14.17 27.91
CA THR A 564 -7.44 -13.79 27.66
C THR A 564 -8.00 -13.03 28.85
N VAL A 565 -8.49 -11.81 28.60
CA VAL A 565 -9.17 -10.96 29.56
C VAL A 565 -10.62 -10.84 29.14
N VAL A 566 -11.53 -11.37 29.97
CA VAL A 566 -12.97 -11.23 29.73
C VAL A 566 -13.44 -9.93 30.38
N GLU A 567 -13.82 -8.96 29.55
CA GLU A 567 -14.24 -7.62 29.99
C GLU A 567 -15.46 -7.16 29.20
N ALA A 568 -16.54 -6.80 29.91
CA ALA A 568 -17.81 -6.45 29.27
C ALA A 568 -17.71 -5.16 28.44
N ASN A 569 -16.83 -4.25 28.85
CA ASN A 569 -16.48 -3.05 28.11
C ASN A 569 -14.95 -3.01 27.90
N PRO A 570 -14.42 -3.58 26.80
CA PRO A 570 -12.99 -3.59 26.53
C PRO A 570 -12.33 -2.20 26.61
N SER A 571 -13.04 -1.14 26.23
CA SER A 571 -12.53 0.24 26.29
C SER A 571 -12.21 0.73 27.69
N SER A 572 -12.83 0.15 28.73
CA SER A 572 -12.58 0.52 30.14
C SER A 572 -11.19 0.15 30.66
N LEU A 573 -10.40 -0.60 29.89
CA LEU A 573 -9.03 -0.98 30.26
C LEU A 573 -7.99 0.04 29.82
N PHE A 574 -8.40 1.05 29.05
CA PHE A 574 -7.52 2.09 28.51
C PHE A 574 -7.66 3.41 29.25
N LEU A 575 -6.60 4.20 29.26
CA LEU A 575 -6.51 5.44 30.03
C LEU A 575 -7.50 6.51 29.57
N ASP A 576 -7.54 6.80 28.26
CA ASP A 576 -8.47 7.77 27.66
C ASP A 576 -8.79 7.39 26.20
N PRO A 577 -9.60 6.34 25.98
CA PRO A 577 -9.91 5.86 24.63
C PRO A 577 -10.68 6.89 23.80
N ASP A 578 -11.40 7.82 24.43
CA ASP A 578 -12.14 8.89 23.73
C ASP A 578 -11.17 9.93 23.14
N ALA A 579 -10.02 10.15 23.78
CA ALA A 579 -8.91 10.94 23.25
C ALA A 579 -7.98 10.16 22.30
N GLY A 580 -8.22 8.85 22.11
CA GLY A 580 -7.35 7.96 21.35
C GLY A 580 -6.12 7.46 22.12
N ASP A 581 -6.10 7.61 23.45
CA ASP A 581 -5.06 7.07 24.31
C ASP A 581 -5.41 5.65 24.76
N PHE A 582 -4.83 4.68 24.05
CA PHE A 582 -5.01 3.25 24.30
C PHE A 582 -3.91 2.64 25.17
N GLN A 583 -3.29 3.43 26.04
CA GLN A 583 -2.45 2.88 27.12
C GLN A 583 -3.30 2.11 28.13
N LEU A 584 -2.85 0.91 28.52
CA LEU A 584 -3.54 0.12 29.54
C LEU A 584 -3.43 0.77 30.92
N ILE A 585 -4.56 0.87 31.64
CA ILE A 585 -4.60 1.35 33.03
C ILE A 585 -3.77 0.43 33.95
N ASP A 586 -3.83 -0.88 33.72
CA ASP A 586 -3.03 -1.89 34.42
C ASP A 586 -2.26 -2.75 33.41
N PRO A 587 -0.96 -2.47 33.19
CA PRO A 587 -0.14 -3.21 32.22
C PRO A 587 0.00 -4.70 32.57
N ASN A 588 -0.19 -5.08 33.84
CA ASN A 588 -0.11 -6.47 34.27
C ASN A 588 -1.26 -7.34 33.74
N ARG A 589 -2.32 -6.73 33.17
CA ARG A 589 -3.38 -7.47 32.48
C ARG A 589 -2.90 -8.08 31.16
N CYS A 590 -1.89 -7.49 30.53
CA CYS A 590 -1.28 -7.97 29.30
C CYS A 590 0.26 -7.98 29.45
N PRO A 591 0.81 -8.83 30.32
CA PRO A 591 2.23 -8.81 30.63
C PRO A 591 3.06 -9.20 29.40
N ASN A 592 4.20 -8.53 29.21
CA ASN A 592 5.13 -8.74 28.09
C ASN A 592 4.54 -8.48 26.69
N MET A 593 3.44 -7.74 26.61
CA MET A 593 2.89 -7.23 25.35
C MET A 593 3.31 -5.78 25.16
N GLY A 594 3.42 -5.34 23.90
CA GLY A 594 3.86 -3.98 23.55
C GLY A 594 3.09 -2.94 24.34
N TYR A 595 3.78 -2.24 25.24
CA TYR A 595 3.19 -1.32 26.22
C TYR A 595 2.73 0.00 25.58
N HIS A 596 3.11 0.26 24.32
CA HIS A 596 2.91 1.57 23.69
C HIS A 596 2.30 1.45 22.30
N ALA A 597 1.10 2.02 22.19
CA ALA A 597 0.60 2.61 20.96
C ALA A 597 0.50 4.13 21.15
N TYR A 598 1.51 4.73 21.80
CA TYR A 598 1.65 6.17 21.93
C TYR A 598 2.88 6.62 21.12
N PRO A 599 2.74 7.53 20.14
CA PRO A 599 3.83 7.97 19.28
C PRO A 599 4.93 8.75 20.02
N GLY A 600 4.65 9.24 21.23
CA GLY A 600 5.50 10.25 21.89
C GLY A 600 6.68 9.71 22.70
N ASP A 601 6.67 8.45 23.15
CA ASP A 601 7.60 7.98 24.18
C ASP A 601 8.15 6.56 23.90
N ALA A 602 8.54 6.28 22.65
CA ALA A 602 9.24 5.04 22.32
C ALA A 602 10.77 5.26 22.29
N GLU A 603 11.40 5.25 23.47
CA GLU A 603 12.80 4.83 23.65
C GLU A 603 12.86 3.53 24.46
#